data_AF-A0A0G1G539-F1
#
_entry.id   AF-A0A0G1G539-F1
#
_cell.length_a   1.000
_cell.length_b   1.000
_cell.length_c   1.000
_cell.angle_alpha   90.00
_cell.angle_beta   90.00
_cell.angle_gamma   90.00
#
_symmetry.space_group_name_H-M   'P 1'
#
loop_
_entity.id
_entity.type
_entity.pdbx_description
1 polymer ?
#
loop_
_entity_poly.entity_id
_entity_poly.type
_entity_poly.pdbx_seq_one_letter_code
_entity_poly.pdbx_strand_id
1 'polypeptide(L)' 'MQYALSMFNTGQITLPKKWRMKFETKNFIAEETNDGLLIKPLTKDETVFYEDKNGFGIYCEKGLDTDKILKTIEKLNG' A
#
# COMPACT_ATOMS: atom_id res chain seq x y z
N MET A 1 6.45 21.66 -1.28
CA MET A 1 7.26 21.37 -2.49
C MET A 1 6.34 20.68 -3.48
N GLN A 2 6.30 21.13 -4.73
CA GLN A 2 5.44 20.55 -5.78
C GLN A 2 6.32 19.94 -6.87
N TYR A 3 5.80 18.92 -7.56
CA TYR A 3 6.47 18.25 -8.67
C TYR A 3 5.49 18.15 -9.84
N ALA A 4 5.87 18.69 -11.00
CA ALA A 4 5.15 18.43 -12.24
C ALA A 4 5.53 17.03 -12.74
N LEU A 5 4.53 16.19 -13.01
CA LEU A 5 4.70 14.82 -13.49
C LEU A 5 4.04 14.68 -14.86
N SER A 6 4.61 13.82 -15.70
CA SER A 6 4.02 13.42 -16.98
C SER A 6 3.82 11.90 -17.00
N MET A 7 2.83 11.47 -17.77
CA MET A 7 2.59 10.05 -18.00
C MET A 7 3.65 9.48 -18.96
N PHE A 8 4.12 8.28 -18.65
CA PHE A 8 4.91 7.45 -19.54
C PHE A 8 4.03 6.34 -20.11
N ASN A 9 4.03 6.17 -21.43
CA ASN A 9 3.16 5.24 -22.17
C ASN A 9 1.68 5.40 -21.75
N THR A 10 1.06 4.32 -21.23
CA THR A 10 -0.38 4.21 -20.98
C THR A 10 -0.68 4.06 -19.49
N GLY A 11 -0.30 5.06 -18.69
CA GLY A 11 -0.77 5.19 -17.29
C GLY A 11 0.32 5.15 -16.21
N GLN A 12 1.60 5.06 -16.57
CA GLN A 12 2.67 5.12 -15.56
C GLN A 12 3.05 6.57 -15.26
N ILE A 13 3.11 6.94 -13.99
CA ILE A 13 3.76 8.19 -13.54
C ILE A 13 5.03 7.86 -12.75
N THR A 14 6.10 8.59 -13.01
CA THR A 14 7.36 8.36 -12.29
C THR A 14 7.41 9.24 -11.05
N LEU A 15 7.44 8.63 -9.86
CA LEU A 15 7.60 9.37 -8.61
C LEU A 15 9.01 10.02 -8.54
N PRO A 16 9.14 11.26 -8.06
CA PRO A 16 10.43 11.95 -7.98
C PRO A 16 11.47 11.23 -7.11
N LYS A 17 12.70 11.10 -7.60
CA LYS A 17 13.79 10.39 -6.88
C LYS A 17 14.04 10.94 -5.47
N LYS A 18 14.15 12.27 -5.34
CA LYS A 18 14.38 12.94 -4.04
C LYS A 18 13.27 12.69 -3.03
N TRP A 19 12.03 12.49 -3.48
CA TRP A 19 10.91 12.18 -2.60
C TRP A 19 10.93 10.71 -2.18
N ARG A 20 11.09 9.79 -3.15
CA ARG A 20 11.15 8.34 -2.87
C ARG A 20 12.29 7.95 -1.94
N MET A 21 13.45 8.58 -2.07
CA MET A 21 14.63 8.31 -1.22
C MET A 21 14.42 8.68 0.26
N LYS A 22 13.34 9.38 0.61
CA LYS A 22 12.98 9.64 2.02
C LYS A 22 12.38 8.43 2.72
N PHE A 23 11.98 7.41 1.96
CA PHE A 23 11.29 6.23 2.46
C PHE A 23 12.08 4.99 2.09
N GLU A 24 12.27 4.09 3.05
CA GLU A 24 12.99 2.84 2.86
C GLU A 24 12.08 1.74 2.27
N THR A 25 11.40 2.05 1.17
CA THR A 25 10.46 1.11 0.51
C THR A 25 10.42 1.28 -1.01
N LYS A 26 10.11 0.17 -1.69
CA LYS A 26 9.80 0.12 -3.13
C LYS A 26 8.29 0.03 -3.40
N ASN A 27 7.48 -0.11 -2.35
CA ASN A 27 6.06 -0.39 -2.43
C ASN A 27 5.26 0.86 -2.06
N PHE A 28 4.22 1.15 -2.83
CA PHE A 28 3.36 2.32 -2.65
C PHE A 28 1.91 1.91 -2.84
N ILE A 29 1.01 2.62 -2.16
CA ILE A 29 -0.43 2.52 -2.34
C ILE A 29 -0.93 3.82 -2.96
N ALA A 30 -1.90 3.71 -3.87
CA ALA A 30 -2.68 4.82 -4.38
C ALA A 30 -4.10 4.71 -3.81
N GLU A 31 -4.57 5.77 -3.16
CA GLU A 31 -5.93 5.86 -2.63
C GLU A 31 -6.67 6.97 -3.36
N GLU A 32 -7.90 6.68 -3.82
CA GLU A 32 -8.75 7.68 -4.43
C GLU A 32 -9.35 8.59 -3.35
N THR A 33 -9.26 9.90 -3.58
CA THR A 33 -9.79 10.94 -2.70
C THR A 33 -10.61 11.92 -3.53
N ASN A 34 -11.34 12.83 -2.88
CA ASN A 34 -12.10 13.87 -3.58
C ASN A 34 -11.23 14.77 -4.48
N ASP A 35 -9.94 14.89 -4.15
CA ASP A 35 -8.98 15.75 -4.88
C ASP A 35 -8.11 14.97 -5.87
N GLY A 36 -8.36 13.67 -6.05
CA GLY A 36 -7.59 12.77 -6.92
C GLY A 36 -6.87 11.65 -6.17
N LEU A 37 -5.75 11.16 -6.72
CA LEU A 37 -5.01 10.04 -6.14
C LEU A 37 -3.97 10.49 -5.11
N LEU A 38 -4.10 9.96 -3.89
CA LEU A 38 -3.10 10.08 -2.84
C LEU A 38 -2.13 8.89 -2.89
N ILE A 39 -0.86 9.15 -3.21
CA ILE A 39 0.19 8.13 -3.22
C ILE A 39 0.94 8.12 -1.89
N LYS A 40 0.96 6.98 -1.20
CA LYS A 40 1.64 6.79 0.09
C LYS A 40 2.67 5.66 0.02
N PRO A 41 3.86 5.80 0.65
CA PRO A 41 4.81 4.71 0.81
C PRO A 41 4.24 3.63 1.75
N LEU A 42 4.48 2.36 1.44
CA LEU A 42 4.15 1.24 2.33
C LEU A 42 5.40 0.85 3.11
N THR A 43 5.43 1.19 4.40
CA THR A 43 6.47 0.80 5.37
C THR A 43 6.07 -0.53 6.01
N LYS A 44 7.04 -1.43 6.20
CA LYS A 44 6.77 -2.79 6.72
C LYS A 44 6.19 -2.79 8.14
N ASP A 45 6.44 -1.74 8.89
CA ASP A 45 5.99 -1.62 10.28
C ASP A 45 4.50 -1.23 10.39
N GLU A 46 3.89 -0.75 9.30
CA GLU A 46 2.53 -0.19 9.31
C GLU A 46 1.54 -0.93 8.39
N THR A 47 2.00 -1.82 7.49
CA THR A 47 1.10 -2.46 6.53
C THR A 47 1.54 -3.86 6.11
N VAL A 48 0.60 -4.82 6.14
CA VAL A 48 0.78 -6.19 5.66
C VAL A 48 0.37 -6.27 4.17
N PHE A 49 1.34 -6.50 3.29
CA PHE A 49 1.14 -6.61 1.84
C PHE A 49 1.72 -7.92 1.29
N TYR A 50 1.25 -8.36 0.11
CA TYR A 50 1.83 -9.48 -0.64
C TYR A 50 2.43 -9.02 -1.96
N GLU A 51 3.48 -9.75 -2.38
CA GLU A 51 4.06 -9.68 -3.71
C GLU A 51 4.29 -11.14 -4.13
N ASP A 52 3.54 -11.64 -5.09
CA ASP A 52 3.66 -13.00 -5.61
C ASP A 52 3.67 -13.03 -7.15
N LYS A 53 3.72 -14.23 -7.73
CA LYS A 53 3.75 -14.43 -9.19
C LYS A 53 2.51 -13.89 -9.92
N ASN A 54 1.41 -13.65 -9.21
CA ASN A 54 0.13 -13.18 -9.74
C ASN A 54 -0.06 -11.67 -9.51
N GLY A 55 0.77 -11.02 -8.70
CA GLY A 55 0.77 -9.56 -8.57
C GLY A 55 1.19 -9.04 -7.18
N PHE A 56 0.83 -7.79 -6.94
CA PHE A 56 1.09 -7.06 -5.71
C PHE A 56 -0.23 -6.53 -5.13
N GLY A 57 -0.43 -6.66 -3.82
CA GLY A 57 -1.65 -6.20 -3.16
C GLY A 57 -1.50 -6.09 -1.64
N ILE A 58 -2.56 -5.59 -0.99
CA ILE A 58 -2.59 -5.39 0.47
C ILE A 58 -3.48 -6.47 1.08
N TYR A 59 -3.00 -7.15 2.13
CA TYR A 59 -3.77 -8.21 2.80
C TYR A 59 -4.94 -7.65 3.60
N CYS A 60 -4.78 -6.47 4.21
CA CYS A 60 -5.81 -5.80 4.99
C CYS A 60 -5.69 -4.28 4.82
N GLU A 61 -6.64 -3.66 4.14
CA GLU A 61 -6.72 -2.19 3.99
C GLU A 61 -6.87 -1.46 5.35
N LYS A 62 -7.32 -2.15 6.40
CA LYS A 62 -7.58 -1.60 7.74
C LYS A 62 -6.81 -2.30 8.88
N GLY A 63 -5.78 -3.08 8.55
CA GLY A 63 -5.12 -3.97 9.50
C GLY A 63 -5.92 -5.25 9.78
N LEU A 64 -5.25 -6.25 10.36
CA LEU A 64 -5.90 -7.47 10.81
C LEU A 64 -6.75 -7.13 12.05
N ASP A 65 -8.07 -7.34 11.95
CA ASP A 65 -8.96 -7.33 13.11
C ASP A 65 -8.62 -8.55 13.98
N THR A 66 -7.65 -8.35 14.89
CA THR A 66 -7.08 -9.37 15.75
C THR A 66 -8.15 -10.01 16.64
N ASP A 67 -9.15 -9.24 17.07
CA ASP A 67 -10.30 -9.74 17.83
C ASP A 67 -11.14 -10.71 16.99
N LYS A 68 -11.37 -10.40 15.72
CA LYS A 68 -12.11 -11.27 14.80
C LYS A 68 -11.35 -12.56 14.49
N ILE A 69 -10.03 -12.49 14.41
CA ILE A 69 -9.15 -13.65 14.22
C ILE A 69 -9.17 -14.54 15.47
N LEU A 70 -9.01 -13.95 16.65
CA LEU A 70 -9.07 -14.65 17.94
C LEU A 70 -10.39 -15.40 18.10
N LYS A 71 -11.53 -14.74 17.87
CA LYS A 71 -12.86 -15.37 17.91
C LYS A 71 -13.01 -16.54 16.93
N THR A 72 -12.35 -16.47 15.78
CA THR A 72 -12.40 -17.53 14.77
C THR A 72 -11.56 -18.74 15.19
N ILE A 73 -10.38 -18.51 15.78
CA ILE A 73 -9.51 -19.57 16.32
C ILE A 73 -10.18 -20.28 17.50
N GLU A 74 -10.83 -19.54 18.41
CA GLU A 74 -11.58 -20.12 19.52
C GLU A 74 -12.71 -21.04 19.05
N LYS A 75 -13.42 -20.68 17.97
CA LYS A 75 -14.47 -21.51 17.37
C LYS A 75 -13.96 -22.77 16.64
N LEU A 76 -12.69 -22.82 16.28
CA LEU A 76 -12.08 -23.96 15.59
C LEU A 76 -11.41 -24.93 16.58
N ASN A 77 -10.97 -24.43 17.73
CA ASN A 77 -10.32 -25.20 18.80
C ASN A 77 -11.28 -25.61 19.93
N GLY A 78 -12.55 -25.21 19.88
CA GLY A 78 -13.63 -25.64 20.77
C GLY A 78 -14.71 -26.36 19.99
#